data_AF-A0A962SFF3-F1
#
_entry.id   AF-A0A962SFF3-F1
#
_cell.length_a   1.000
_cell.length_b   1.000
_cell.length_c   1.000
_cell.angle_alpha   90.00
_cell.angle_beta   90.00
_cell.angle_gamma   90.00
#
_symmetry.space_group_name_H-M   'P 1'
#
loop_
_entity.id
_entity.type
_entity.pdbx_description
1 polymer ?
#
loop_
_entity_poly.entity_id
_entity_poly.type
_entity_poly.pdbx_seq_one_letter_code
_entity_poly.pdbx_strand_id
1 'polypeptide(L)'
;MKRYRTPKARPGQLKAQWGKLPEEAPDLVFCWGNGISRCDGSMLHSFLDGKRYNPIRKIYENSFLDELQERGYDITTLKISVEKKTV
;
A
#
# COMPACT_ATOMS: atom_id res chain seq x y z
N MET A 1 -2.61 23.93 -0.52
CA MET A 1 -3.32 22.65 -0.78
C MET A 1 -2.31 21.65 -1.35
N LYS A 2 -2.11 20.50 -0.70
CA LYS A 2 -1.11 19.49 -1.12
C LYS A 2 -1.57 18.87 -2.45
N ARG A 3 -0.78 19.01 -3.52
CA ARG A 3 -1.13 18.48 -4.85
C ARG A 3 -0.66 17.03 -4.97
N TYR A 4 -1.59 16.10 -4.78
CA TYR A 4 -1.30 14.67 -4.93
C TYR A 4 -1.11 14.31 -6.41
N ARG A 5 -0.12 13.47 -6.68
CA ARG A 5 0.18 12.92 -8.01
C ARG A 5 -0.02 11.41 -7.99
N THR A 6 -0.24 10.81 -9.15
CA THR A 6 -0.20 9.35 -9.33
C THR A 6 1.22 8.84 -9.06
N PRO A 7 1.45 8.01 -8.03
CA PRO A 7 2.76 7.44 -7.78
C PRO A 7 3.19 6.54 -8.93
N LYS A 8 4.50 6.54 -9.21
CA LYS A 8 5.14 5.65 -10.17
C LYS A 8 6.24 4.86 -9.48
N ALA A 9 6.38 3.61 -9.89
CA ALA A 9 7.43 2.69 -9.47
C ALA A 9 8.45 2.50 -10.61
N ARG A 10 9.72 2.35 -10.24
CA ARG A 10 10.84 2.03 -11.14
C ARG A 10 10.84 0.53 -11.48
N PRO A 11 11.50 0.10 -12.57
CA PRO A 11 11.74 -1.33 -12.79
C PRO A 11 12.31 -2.01 -11.54
N GLY A 12 11.78 -3.17 -11.18
CA GLY A 12 12.18 -3.92 -9.99
C GLY A 12 11.69 -3.34 -8.65
N GLN A 13 10.81 -2.33 -8.65
CA GLN A 13 10.33 -1.66 -7.43
C GLN A 13 8.88 -2.02 -7.10
N LEU A 14 8.62 -2.39 -5.84
CA LEU A 14 7.31 -2.38 -5.19
C LEU A 14 7.14 -1.06 -4.43
N LYS A 15 5.97 -0.44 -4.55
CA LYS A 15 5.71 0.86 -3.90
C LYS A 15 4.26 1.03 -3.49
N ALA A 16 4.06 1.58 -2.29
CA ALA A 16 2.78 2.12 -1.83
C ALA A 16 3.01 3.54 -1.31
N GLN A 17 2.21 4.50 -1.75
CA GLN A 17 2.36 5.90 -1.35
C GLN A 17 1.05 6.65 -1.51
N TRP A 18 0.75 7.57 -0.57
CA TRP A 18 -0.39 8.48 -0.73
C TRP A 18 -0.27 9.29 -2.03
N GLY A 19 -1.33 9.25 -2.83
CA GLY A 19 -1.33 9.76 -4.19
C GLY A 19 -2.75 10.03 -4.68
N LYS A 20 -2.92 10.15 -6.00
CA LYS A 20 -4.22 10.35 -6.63
C LYS A 20 -4.22 9.65 -7.99
N LEU A 21 -5.18 8.76 -8.25
CA LEU A 21 -5.44 8.23 -9.60
C LEU A 21 -6.28 9.24 -10.42
N PRO A 22 -6.27 9.19 -11.76
CA PRO A 22 -7.15 10.04 -12.56
C PRO A 22 -8.61 9.90 -12.10
N GLU A 23 -9.30 11.02 -11.92
CA GLU A 23 -10.72 11.09 -11.53
C GLU A 23 -11.07 10.54 -10.13
N GLU A 24 -10.12 9.96 -9.40
CA GLU A 24 -10.31 9.41 -8.06
C GLU A 24 -9.97 10.40 -6.94
N ALA A 25 -10.47 10.17 -5.72
CA ALA A 25 -10.00 10.87 -4.53
C ALA A 25 -8.54 10.48 -4.17
N PRO A 26 -7.80 11.34 -3.44
CA PRO A 26 -6.48 10.94 -2.96
C PRO A 26 -6.56 9.78 -1.96
N ASP A 27 -5.74 8.75 -2.20
CA ASP A 27 -5.69 7.53 -1.38
C ASP A 27 -4.27 6.92 -1.40
N LEU A 28 -4.04 5.86 -0.64
CA LEU A 28 -2.84 5.04 -0.73
C LEU A 28 -2.82 4.27 -2.05
N VAL A 29 -1.96 4.70 -2.97
CA VAL A 29 -1.83 4.06 -4.27
C VAL A 29 -0.74 3.00 -4.23
N PHE A 30 -1.10 1.79 -4.63
CA PHE A 30 -0.18 0.68 -4.86
C PHE A 30 0.29 0.69 -6.31
N CYS A 31 1.60 0.63 -6.53
CA CYS A 31 2.19 0.57 -7.85
C CYS A 31 3.47 -0.28 -7.85
N TRP A 32 3.73 -0.93 -8.98
CA TRP A 32 4.94 -1.73 -9.17
C TRP A 32 5.50 -1.50 -10.58
N GLY A 33 6.82 -1.58 -10.70
CA GLY A 33 7.48 -1.44 -12.00
C GLY A 33 7.70 -2.77 -12.71
N ASN A 34 8.23 -2.68 -13.93
CA ASN A 34 8.57 -3.85 -14.74
C ASN A 34 9.47 -4.83 -13.97
N GLY A 35 9.24 -6.15 -14.12
CA GLY A 35 9.99 -7.19 -13.40
C GLY A 35 9.45 -7.53 -12.01
N ILE A 36 8.39 -6.86 -11.57
CA ILE A 36 7.59 -7.25 -10.39
C ILE A 36 6.36 -8.03 -10.84
N SER A 37 6.05 -9.12 -10.15
CA SER A 37 4.87 -9.93 -10.46
C SER A 37 3.60 -9.26 -9.90
N ARG A 38 2.45 -9.56 -10.51
CA ARG A 38 1.15 -9.16 -9.94
C ARG A 38 0.96 -9.71 -8.53
N CYS A 39 1.45 -10.92 -8.26
CA CYS A 39 1.39 -11.56 -6.94
C CYS A 39 2.13 -10.74 -5.88
N ASP A 40 3.31 -10.22 -6.20
CA ASP A 40 4.07 -9.36 -5.29
C ASP A 40 3.32 -8.04 -4.98
N GLY A 41 2.68 -7.45 -5.99
CA GLY A 41 1.83 -6.27 -5.82
C GLY A 41 0.61 -6.56 -4.94
N SER A 42 -0.06 -7.70 -5.18
CA SER A 42 -1.19 -8.15 -4.37
C SER A 42 -0.77 -8.45 -2.92
N MET A 43 0.42 -9.00 -2.71
CA MET A 43 0.97 -9.25 -1.37
C MET A 43 1.12 -7.94 -0.60
N LEU A 44 1.69 -6.90 -1.22
CA LEU A 44 1.83 -5.58 -0.58
C LEU A 44 0.46 -4.97 -0.25
N HIS A 45 -0.50 -5.07 -1.16
CA HIS A 45 -1.88 -4.62 -0.92
C HIS A 45 -2.51 -5.34 0.27
N SER A 46 -2.51 -6.68 0.26
CA SER A 46 -3.06 -7.48 1.34
C SER A 46 -2.37 -7.24 2.68
N PHE A 47 -1.09 -6.91 2.68
CA PHE A 47 -0.36 -6.61 3.91
C PHE A 47 -0.80 -5.28 4.55
N LEU A 48 -1.00 -4.23 3.74
CA LEU A 48 -1.33 -2.90 4.23
C LEU A 48 -2.83 -2.73 4.51
N ASP A 49 -3.67 -3.06 3.53
CA ASP A 49 -5.10 -2.75 3.54
C ASP A 49 -5.99 -4.00 3.69
N GLY A 50 -5.40 -5.19 3.58
CA GLY A 50 -6.12 -6.45 3.77
C GLY A 50 -6.46 -6.70 5.24
N LYS A 51 -7.75 -6.76 5.56
CA LYS A 51 -8.24 -7.27 6.85
C LYS A 51 -7.86 -8.74 7.03
N ARG A 52 -7.37 -9.10 8.21
CA ARG A 52 -6.89 -10.45 8.50
C ARG A 52 -7.95 -11.24 9.23
N TYR A 53 -8.34 -12.38 8.69
CA TYR A 53 -9.27 -13.27 9.39
C TYR A 53 -8.53 -14.01 10.51
N ASN A 54 -8.96 -13.83 11.75
CA ASN A 54 -8.49 -14.60 12.89
C ASN A 54 -9.37 -15.86 13.04
N PRO A 55 -8.85 -17.07 12.77
CA PRO A 55 -9.67 -18.28 12.79
C PRO A 55 -10.05 -18.73 14.21
N ILE A 56 -9.26 -18.36 15.23
CA ILE A 56 -9.52 -18.71 16.63
C ILE A 56 -10.71 -17.88 17.13
N ARG A 57 -10.71 -16.58 16.82
CA ARG A 57 -11.75 -15.63 17.28
C ARG A 57 -12.94 -15.54 16.31
N LYS A 58 -12.80 -16.07 15.08
CA LYS A 58 -13.78 -15.98 13.99
C LYS A 58 -14.19 -14.54 13.64
N ILE A 59 -13.22 -13.63 13.67
CA ILE A 59 -13.42 -12.21 13.34
C ILE A 59 -12.40 -11.75 12.29
N TYR A 60 -12.74 -10.70 11.56
CA TYR A 60 -11.76 -9.94 10.78
C TYR A 60 -11.12 -8.88 11.69
N GLU A 61 -9.80 -8.94 11.79
CA GLU A 61 -8.99 -7.94 12.45
C GLU A 61 -8.71 -6.78 11.50
N ASN A 62 -8.47 -5.62 12.11
CA ASN A 62 -8.09 -4.40 11.43
C ASN A 62 -6.89 -4.62 10.50
N SER A 63 -6.89 -3.93 9.36
CA SER A 63 -5.71 -3.86 8.51
C SER A 63 -4.59 -3.07 9.21
N PHE A 64 -3.38 -3.11 8.64
CA PHE A 64 -2.30 -2.28 9.17
C PHE A 64 -2.63 -0.78 9.07
N LEU A 65 -3.34 -0.36 8.01
CA LEU A 65 -3.79 1.02 7.86
C LEU A 65 -4.84 1.41 8.90
N ASP A 66 -5.82 0.54 9.14
CA ASP A 66 -6.86 0.73 10.14
C ASP A 66 -6.21 0.94 11.53
N GLU A 67 -5.25 0.08 11.88
CA GLU A 67 -4.51 0.19 13.15
C GLU A 67 -3.72 1.50 13.26
N LEU A 68 -3.09 1.97 12.19
CA LEU A 68 -2.37 3.25 12.21
C LEU A 68 -3.34 4.42 12.43
N GLN A 69 -4.48 4.42 11.75
CA GLN A 69 -5.51 5.46 11.90
C GLN A 69 -6.06 5.47 13.33
N GLU A 70 -6.44 4.32 13.88
CA GLU A 70 -6.97 4.20 15.24
C GLU A 70 -5.97 4.67 16.30
N ARG A 71 -4.67 4.50 16.05
CA ARG A 71 -3.60 4.97 16.92
C ARG A 71 -3.23 6.45 16.72
N GLY A 72 -3.89 7.15 15.80
CA GLY A 72 -3.70 8.58 15.56
C GLY A 72 -2.49 8.93 14.68
N TYR A 73 -1.95 7.97 13.93
CA TYR A 73 -0.88 8.25 12.97
C TYR A 73 -1.43 8.91 11.70
N ASP A 74 -0.69 9.88 11.16
CA ASP A 74 -1.00 10.47 9.85
C ASP A 74 -0.64 9.48 8.73
N ILE A 75 -1.63 8.69 8.30
CA ILE A 75 -1.45 7.71 7.22
C ILE A 75 -1.11 8.33 5.86
N THR A 76 -1.35 9.64 5.66
CA THR A 76 -0.98 10.33 4.41
C THR A 76 0.54 10.49 4.26
N THR A 77 1.29 10.21 5.32
CA THR A 77 2.76 10.15 5.33
C THR A 77 3.29 8.76 4.96
N LEU A 78 2.44 7.74 4.91
CA LEU A 78 2.86 6.36 4.63
C LEU A 78 3.47 6.26 3.23
N LYS A 79 4.69 5.72 3.19
CA LYS A 79 5.43 5.44 1.96
C LYS A 79 6.28 4.19 2.12
N ILE A 80 5.93 3.15 1.38
CA ILE A 80 6.73 1.93 1.26
C ILE A 80 7.39 1.91 -0.11
N SER A 81 8.67 1.57 -0.15
CA SER A 81 9.45 1.45 -1.38
C SER A 81 10.49 0.35 -1.19
N VAL A 82 10.32 -0.77 -1.90
CA VAL A 82 11.20 -1.94 -1.83
C VAL A 82 11.69 -2.27 -3.22
N GLU A 83 12.99 -2.47 -3.36
CA GLU A 83 13.63 -2.85 -4.64
C GLU A 83 14.04 -4.32 -4.60
N LYS A 84 13.85 -5.02 -5.73
CA LYS A 84 14.47 -6.34 -5.92
C LYS A 84 15.99 -6.18 -5.88
N LYS A 85 16.65 -7.10 -5.19
CA LYS A 85 18.10 -7.21 -5.25
C LYS A 85 18.51 -7.49 -6.69
N THR A 86 19.45 -6.72 -7.22
CA THR A 86 20.25 -7.14 -8.38
C THR A 86 21.03 -8.39 -7.97
N VAL A 87 20.83 -9.47 -8.74
CA VAL A 87 21.69 -10.66 -8.68
C VAL A 87 23.00 -10.33 -9.36
#